data_AF-A0A1E3YAG0-F1
#
_entry.id   AF-A0A1E3YAG0-F1
#
_cell.length_a   1.000
_cell.length_b   1.000
_cell.length_c   1.000
_cell.angle_alpha   90.00
_cell.angle_beta   90.00
_cell.angle_gamma   90.00
#
_symmetry.space_group_name_H-M   'P 1'
#
loop_
_entity.id
_entity.type
_entity.pdbx_description
1 polymer ?
#
loop_
_entity_poly.entity_id
_entity_poly.type
_entity_poly.pdbx_seq_one_letter_code
_entity_poly.pdbx_strand_id
1 'polypeptide(L)'
;MRAALTDRQALIATLYGEARGESAVSQAAVACVIANRVQADLHGDGKPDWWGEGWKDVCLKRWQFSCWWEDSLNTVATYEFAESLVAHRQWDFDGLFAIADLAMSEALKDTTHGATHYVTTALLAKAPPDWARGLTPSAVIGSHAFFAGVER
;
A
#
# COMPACT_ATOMS: atom_id res chain seq x y z
N MET A 1 17.16 8.35 -2.82
CA MET A 1 16.22 7.49 -3.57
C MET A 1 14.79 8.04 -3.61
N ARG A 2 14.00 7.88 -2.54
CA ARG A 2 12.56 8.25 -2.47
C ARG A 2 12.11 9.53 -3.19
N ALA A 3 12.87 10.62 -3.07
CA ALA A 3 12.58 11.89 -3.73
C ALA A 3 12.53 11.80 -5.28
N ALA A 4 13.27 10.88 -5.89
CA ALA A 4 13.36 10.71 -7.34
C ALA A 4 12.26 9.80 -7.92
N LEU A 5 11.46 9.13 -7.10
CA LEU A 5 10.36 8.29 -7.58
C LEU A 5 9.23 9.16 -8.15
N THR A 6 8.59 8.72 -9.22
CA THR A 6 7.27 9.21 -9.64
C THR A 6 6.17 8.59 -8.77
N ASP A 7 4.94 9.12 -8.86
CA ASP A 7 3.74 8.51 -8.25
C ASP A 7 3.60 7.02 -8.58
N ARG A 8 3.67 6.71 -9.87
CA ARG A 8 3.59 5.34 -10.37
C ARG A 8 4.71 4.45 -9.82
N GLN A 9 5.94 4.94 -9.78
CA GLN A 9 7.07 4.15 -9.25
C GLN A 9 6.96 3.93 -7.74
N ALA A 10 6.49 4.94 -6.99
CA ALA A 10 6.26 4.82 -5.55
C ALA A 10 5.16 3.78 -5.25
N LEU A 11 4.06 3.80 -6.01
CA LEU A 11 3.00 2.81 -5.90
C LEU A 11 3.52 1.39 -6.19
N ILE A 12 4.20 1.19 -7.33
CA ILE A 12 4.74 -0.12 -7.72
C ILE A 12 5.73 -0.66 -6.68
N ALA A 13 6.67 0.18 -6.21
CA ALA A 13 7.64 -0.23 -5.21
C ALA A 13 7.01 -0.55 -3.85
N THR A 14 5.95 0.17 -3.48
CA THR A 14 5.18 -0.12 -2.25
C THR A 14 4.43 -1.45 -2.38
N LEU A 15 3.76 -1.71 -3.51
CA LEU A 15 3.11 -3.01 -3.75
C LEU A 15 4.12 -4.17 -3.74
N TYR A 16 5.34 -3.94 -4.22
CA TYR A 16 6.41 -4.94 -4.12
C TYR A 16 6.84 -5.20 -2.67
N GLY A 17 6.97 -4.15 -1.87
CA GLY A 17 7.32 -4.25 -0.45
C GLY A 17 6.24 -4.94 0.38
N GLU A 18 4.98 -4.66 0.07
CA GLU A 18 3.83 -5.10 0.87
C GLU A 18 3.23 -6.44 0.40
N ALA A 19 3.34 -6.76 -0.89
CA ALA A 19 2.54 -7.84 -1.49
C ALA A 19 3.21 -8.61 -2.64
N ARG A 20 4.54 -8.50 -2.87
CA ARG A 20 5.18 -9.25 -3.99
C ARG A 20 4.99 -10.76 -3.96
N GLY A 21 4.84 -11.35 -2.77
CA GLY A 21 4.64 -12.79 -2.58
C GLY A 21 3.16 -13.21 -2.58
N GLU A 22 2.24 -12.26 -2.73
CA GLU A 22 0.81 -12.49 -2.68
C GLU A 22 0.21 -12.77 -4.07
N SER A 23 -1.03 -13.25 -4.10
CA SER A 23 -1.79 -13.38 -5.35
C SER A 23 -2.13 -12.01 -5.94
N ALA A 24 -2.41 -11.95 -7.25
CA ALA A 24 -2.83 -10.72 -7.93
C ALA A 24 -4.06 -10.06 -7.27
N VAL A 25 -4.98 -10.86 -6.72
CA VAL A 25 -6.16 -10.35 -6.00
C VAL A 25 -5.77 -9.67 -4.68
N SER A 26 -4.84 -10.25 -3.93
CA SER A 26 -4.34 -9.67 -2.68
C SER A 26 -3.47 -8.42 -2.95
N GLN A 27 -2.67 -8.43 -4.01
CA GLN A 27 -1.94 -7.24 -4.49
C GLN A 27 -2.89 -6.10 -4.89
N ALA A 28 -3.96 -6.40 -5.64
CA ALA A 28 -4.99 -5.43 -6.01
C ALA A 28 -5.73 -4.88 -4.78
N ALA A 29 -5.97 -5.70 -3.76
CA ALA A 29 -6.56 -5.25 -2.50
C ALA A 29 -5.67 -4.24 -1.76
N VAL A 30 -4.35 -4.45 -1.71
CA VAL A 30 -3.41 -3.46 -1.16
C VAL A 30 -3.39 -2.18 -2.00
N ALA A 31 -3.44 -2.31 -3.33
CA ALA A 31 -3.55 -1.14 -4.22
C ALA A 31 -4.85 -0.35 -3.98
N CYS A 32 -5.97 -1.02 -3.70
CA CYS A 32 -7.23 -0.37 -3.33
C CYS A 32 -7.11 0.37 -2.00
N VAL A 33 -6.41 -0.16 -1.00
CA VAL A 33 -6.15 0.59 0.25
C VAL A 33 -5.37 1.89 -0.02
N ILE A 34 -4.35 1.83 -0.88
CA ILE A 34 -3.59 3.02 -1.26
C ILE A 34 -4.51 4.02 -1.99
N ALA A 35 -5.31 3.54 -2.95
CA ALA A 35 -6.28 4.37 -3.67
C ALA A 35 -7.29 5.02 -2.71
N ASN A 36 -7.84 4.26 -1.78
CA ASN A 36 -8.77 4.75 -0.76
C ASN A 36 -8.12 5.82 0.13
N ARG A 37 -6.83 5.68 0.47
CA ARG A 37 -6.08 6.72 1.21
C ARG A 37 -5.82 7.96 0.37
N VAL A 38 -5.52 7.81 -0.92
CA VAL A 38 -5.34 8.92 -1.88
C VAL A 38 -6.66 9.68 -2.07
N GLN A 39 -7.79 8.96 -2.14
CA GLN A 39 -9.13 9.55 -2.32
C GLN A 39 -9.74 10.07 -1.01
N ALA A 40 -9.30 9.54 0.15
CA ALA A 40 -9.65 10.06 1.46
C ALA A 40 -8.88 11.35 1.82
N ASP A 41 -8.25 12.01 0.84
CA ASP A 41 -7.79 13.39 0.93
C ASP A 41 -9.03 14.31 1.05
N LEU A 42 -9.51 14.40 2.29
CA LEU A 42 -10.92 14.60 2.64
C LEU A 42 -11.37 16.07 2.55
N HIS A 43 -10.45 17.02 2.35
CA HIS A 43 -10.76 18.40 2.72
C HIS A 43 -10.47 19.49 1.68
N GLY A 44 -9.70 19.23 0.63
CA GLY A 44 -9.38 20.26 -0.36
C GLY A 44 -8.88 21.57 0.28
N ASP A 45 -8.25 21.47 1.46
CA ASP A 45 -7.87 22.59 2.32
C ASP A 45 -6.37 22.93 2.20
N GLY A 46 -5.66 22.19 1.33
CA GLY A 46 -4.25 22.38 1.02
C GLY A 46 -3.31 21.96 2.16
N LYS A 47 -3.72 21.02 3.03
CA LYS A 47 -2.88 20.48 4.10
C LYS A 47 -2.70 18.97 3.97
N PRO A 48 -1.45 18.46 4.13
CA PRO A 48 -1.20 17.04 4.03
C PRO A 48 -1.98 16.26 5.08
N ASP A 49 -2.93 15.46 4.62
CA ASP A 49 -3.68 14.55 5.47
C ASP A 49 -2.76 13.54 6.16
N TRP A 50 -3.31 12.82 7.13
CA TRP A 50 -2.52 11.86 7.90
C TRP A 50 -1.79 10.86 6.98
N TRP A 51 -2.43 10.43 5.89
CA TRP A 51 -1.81 9.51 4.92
C TRP A 51 -0.87 10.22 3.95
N GLY A 52 -1.00 11.52 3.69
CA GLY A 52 -0.30 12.24 2.62
C GLY A 52 -1.23 12.59 1.45
N GLU A 53 -0.78 13.47 0.56
CA GLU A 53 -1.54 13.94 -0.61
C GLU A 53 -1.02 13.32 -1.90
N GLY A 54 -1.87 12.59 -2.63
CA GLY A 54 -1.46 11.90 -3.85
C GLY A 54 -0.66 10.62 -3.63
N TRP A 55 -0.42 9.90 -4.72
CA TRP A 55 0.06 8.51 -4.68
C TRP A 55 1.43 8.35 -4.02
N LYS A 56 2.42 9.17 -4.42
CA LYS A 56 3.77 9.09 -3.87
C LYS A 56 3.80 9.42 -2.39
N ASP A 57 3.12 10.47 -1.97
CA ASP A 57 3.16 10.89 -0.57
C ASP A 57 2.42 9.88 0.30
N VAL A 58 1.29 9.33 -0.14
CA VAL A 58 0.62 8.21 0.57
C VAL A 58 1.56 7.01 0.75
N CYS A 59 2.22 6.59 -0.32
CA CYS A 59 3.15 5.46 -0.29
C CYS A 59 4.37 5.71 0.61
N LEU A 60 4.88 6.93 0.62
CA LEU A 60 6.13 7.27 1.30
C LEU A 60 5.93 7.94 2.65
N LYS A 61 4.69 8.22 3.06
CA LYS A 61 4.40 8.85 4.34
C LYS A 61 4.98 8.01 5.47
N ARG A 62 5.60 8.72 6.41
CA ARG A 62 6.29 8.07 7.52
C ARG A 62 5.35 7.15 8.28
N TRP A 63 5.82 5.92 8.50
CA TRP A 63 5.14 4.84 9.24
C TRP A 63 3.90 4.23 8.60
N GLN A 64 3.55 4.59 7.36
CA GLN A 64 2.37 4.03 6.70
C GLN A 64 2.61 2.67 6.05
N PHE A 65 3.84 2.45 5.58
CA PHE A 65 4.29 1.21 4.97
C PHE A 65 5.69 0.90 5.50
N SER A 66 5.82 -0.20 6.25
CA SER A 66 7.05 -0.54 6.96
C SER A 66 8.22 -0.82 6.01
N CYS A 67 7.92 -1.29 4.80
CA CYS A 67 8.92 -1.54 3.74
C CYS A 67 9.77 -0.32 3.36
N TRP A 68 9.41 0.90 3.77
CA TRP A 68 10.20 2.11 3.53
C TRP A 68 11.03 2.59 4.73
N TRP A 69 10.74 2.10 5.94
CA TRP A 69 11.17 2.76 7.19
C TRP A 69 11.78 1.83 8.24
N GLU A 70 11.47 0.54 8.22
CA GLU A 70 12.07 -0.42 9.15
C GLU A 70 13.46 -0.87 8.70
N ASP A 71 14.29 -1.33 9.63
CA ASP A 71 15.57 -1.97 9.29
C ASP A 71 15.33 -3.48 9.11
N SER A 72 15.01 -3.88 7.87
CA SER A 72 14.66 -5.26 7.54
C SER A 72 15.14 -5.65 6.14
N LEU A 73 15.26 -6.95 5.88
CA LEU A 73 15.52 -7.48 4.52
C LEU A 73 14.43 -7.05 3.53
N ASN A 74 13.20 -6.86 4.00
CA ASN A 74 12.12 -6.37 3.15
C ASN A 74 12.40 -4.94 2.69
N THR A 75 12.87 -4.09 3.59
CA THR A 75 13.27 -2.72 3.28
C THR A 75 14.38 -2.68 2.26
N VAL A 76 15.44 -3.48 2.44
CA VAL A 76 16.54 -3.56 1.48
C VAL A 76 16.02 -3.93 0.08
N ALA A 77 15.21 -4.99 -0.02
CA ALA A 77 14.64 -5.43 -1.29
C ALA A 77 13.74 -4.36 -1.94
N THR A 78 12.95 -3.63 -1.16
CA THR A 78 12.10 -2.53 -1.66
C THR A 78 12.93 -1.38 -2.23
N TYR A 79 14.03 -1.00 -1.56
CA TYR A 79 14.91 0.05 -2.08
C TYR A 79 15.66 -0.39 -3.34
N GLU A 80 16.18 -1.62 -3.39
CA GLU A 80 16.85 -2.17 -4.59
C GLU A 80 15.91 -2.20 -5.80
N PHE A 81 14.65 -2.61 -5.57
CA PHE A 81 13.63 -2.58 -6.61
C PHE A 81 13.27 -1.16 -7.03
N ALA A 82 13.08 -0.23 -6.09
CA ALA A 82 12.81 1.17 -6.40
C ALA A 82 13.94 1.83 -7.21
N GLU A 83 15.20 1.52 -6.89
CA GLU A 83 16.37 1.95 -7.66
C GLU A 83 16.37 1.38 -9.07
N SER A 84 15.90 0.14 -9.26
CA SER A 84 15.79 -0.48 -10.58
C SER A 84 14.76 0.22 -11.46
N LEU A 85 13.62 0.63 -10.89
CA LEU A 85 12.59 1.39 -11.59
C LEU A 85 13.10 2.74 -12.08
N VAL A 86 13.87 3.46 -11.25
CA VAL A 86 14.46 4.76 -11.64
C VAL A 86 15.56 4.59 -12.68
N ALA A 87 16.33 3.51 -12.60
CA ALA A 87 17.35 3.19 -13.60
C ALA A 87 16.79 2.53 -14.87
N HIS A 88 15.46 2.40 -15.00
CA HIS A 88 14.79 1.73 -16.12
C HIS A 88 15.31 0.31 -16.40
N ARG A 89 15.69 -0.41 -15.35
CA ARG A 89 16.13 -1.82 -15.47
C ARG A 89 14.93 -2.75 -15.59
N GLN A 90 15.05 -3.78 -16.42
CA GLN A 90 14.01 -4.79 -16.57
C GLN A 90 13.92 -5.70 -15.35
N TRP A 91 12.70 -5.90 -14.87
CA TRP A 91 12.34 -6.79 -13.76
C TRP A 91 11.05 -7.52 -14.14
N ASP A 92 10.92 -8.80 -13.77
CA ASP A 92 9.75 -9.62 -14.08
C ASP A 92 8.66 -9.44 -13.00
N PHE A 93 7.98 -8.28 -13.05
CA PHE A 93 6.85 -7.95 -12.17
C PHE A 93 5.70 -7.30 -12.93
N ASP A 94 5.49 -7.65 -14.20
CA ASP A 94 4.48 -7.04 -15.08
C ASP A 94 3.08 -7.00 -14.45
N GLY A 95 2.74 -8.00 -13.63
CA GLY A 95 1.50 -8.02 -12.86
C GLY A 95 1.35 -6.84 -11.89
N LEU A 96 2.40 -6.47 -11.15
CA LEU A 96 2.38 -5.32 -10.25
C LEU A 96 2.25 -4.00 -11.01
N PHE A 97 2.87 -3.92 -12.19
CA PHE A 97 2.81 -2.74 -13.05
C PHE A 97 1.36 -2.55 -13.55
N ALA A 98 0.74 -3.62 -14.04
CA ALA A 98 -0.65 -3.61 -14.47
C ALA A 98 -1.61 -3.26 -13.33
N ILE A 99 -1.42 -3.81 -12.13
CA ILE A 99 -2.24 -3.49 -10.97
C ILE A 99 -2.10 -2.02 -10.57
N ALA A 100 -0.88 -1.48 -10.57
CA ALA A 100 -0.64 -0.07 -10.28
C ALA A 100 -1.34 0.84 -11.31
N ASP A 101 -1.25 0.51 -12.60
CA ASP A 101 -1.91 1.27 -13.68
C ASP A 101 -3.44 1.23 -13.56
N LEU A 102 -4.00 0.07 -13.23
CA LEU A 102 -5.44 -0.08 -12.98
C LEU A 102 -5.88 0.71 -11.74
N ALA A 103 -5.07 0.77 -10.68
CA ALA A 103 -5.38 1.55 -9.48
C ALA A 103 -5.38 3.05 -9.80
N MET A 104 -4.35 3.55 -10.48
CA MET A 104 -4.20 4.96 -10.84
C MET A 104 -5.23 5.45 -11.84
N SER A 105 -5.78 4.55 -12.66
CA SER A 105 -6.87 4.83 -13.60
C SER A 105 -8.27 4.57 -13.02
N GLU A 106 -8.36 4.28 -11.71
CA GLU A 106 -9.62 3.98 -11.01
C GLU A 106 -10.40 2.79 -11.61
N ALA A 107 -9.69 1.88 -12.28
CA ALA A 107 -10.25 0.72 -12.97
C ALA A 107 -10.27 -0.56 -12.10
N LEU A 108 -9.64 -0.54 -10.92
CA LEU A 108 -9.75 -1.63 -9.96
C LEU A 108 -11.12 -1.62 -9.27
N LYS A 109 -11.75 -2.79 -9.20
CA LYS A 109 -12.89 -3.00 -8.30
C LYS A 109 -12.36 -3.14 -6.87
N ASP A 110 -12.79 -2.25 -5.98
CA ASP A 110 -12.45 -2.35 -4.56
C ASP A 110 -13.19 -3.51 -3.88
N THR A 111 -12.46 -4.61 -3.64
CA THR A 111 -12.92 -5.79 -2.89
C THR A 111 -12.67 -5.69 -1.39
N THR A 112 -12.05 -4.61 -0.93
CA THR A 112 -11.76 -4.34 0.49
C THR A 112 -12.88 -3.56 1.18
N HIS A 113 -13.85 -3.09 0.42
CA HIS A 113 -15.02 -2.33 0.88
C HIS A 113 -14.64 -1.00 1.56
N GLY A 114 -13.78 -0.20 0.91
CA GLY A 114 -13.34 1.10 1.43
C GLY A 114 -12.29 0.99 2.53
N ALA A 115 -11.53 -0.11 2.58
CA ALA A 115 -10.53 -0.28 3.62
C ALA A 115 -9.42 0.76 3.49
N THR A 116 -9.02 1.33 4.62
CA THR A 116 -7.87 2.24 4.73
C THR A 116 -6.75 1.65 5.59
N HIS A 117 -7.01 0.51 6.22
CA HIS A 117 -6.07 -0.20 7.09
C HIS A 117 -6.05 -1.68 6.73
N TYR A 118 -4.91 -2.32 6.93
CA TYR A 118 -4.79 -3.77 6.87
C TYR A 118 -3.67 -4.24 7.79
N VAL A 119 -3.74 -5.52 8.14
CA VAL A 119 -2.70 -6.21 8.90
C VAL A 119 -2.65 -7.66 8.43
N THR A 120 -1.48 -8.30 8.53
CA THR A 120 -1.39 -9.73 8.23
C THR A 120 -2.24 -10.53 9.22
N THR A 121 -2.91 -11.57 8.75
CA THR A 121 -3.74 -12.45 9.58
C THR A 121 -2.93 -13.12 10.68
N ALA A 122 -1.65 -13.41 10.42
CA ALA A 122 -0.70 -13.92 11.40
C ALA A 122 -0.44 -12.93 12.54
N LEU A 123 -0.21 -11.65 12.22
CA LEU A 123 -0.01 -10.62 13.24
C LEU A 123 -1.30 -10.35 14.00
N LEU A 124 -2.45 -10.27 13.31
CA LEU A 124 -3.76 -10.09 13.93
C LEU A 124 -4.07 -11.18 14.96
N ALA A 125 -3.73 -12.44 14.66
CA ALA A 125 -3.95 -13.56 15.58
C ALA A 125 -2.98 -13.57 16.77
N LYS A 126 -1.74 -13.12 16.58
CA LYS A 126 -0.67 -13.22 17.60
C LYS A 126 -0.60 -11.98 18.51
N ALA A 127 -0.64 -10.80 17.91
CA ALA A 127 -0.44 -9.52 18.58
C ALA A 127 -1.15 -8.43 17.76
N PRO A 128 -2.49 -8.34 17.83
CA PRO A 128 -3.23 -7.37 17.05
C PRO A 128 -2.80 -5.94 17.40
N PRO A 129 -2.60 -5.06 16.41
CA PRO A 129 -2.33 -3.66 16.68
C PRO A 129 -3.53 -3.02 17.37
N ASP A 130 -3.29 -1.98 18.17
CA ASP A 130 -4.32 -1.41 19.04
C ASP A 130 -5.54 -0.90 18.26
N TRP A 131 -5.32 -0.31 17.08
CA TRP A 131 -6.39 0.16 16.20
C TRP A 131 -7.30 -0.97 15.66
N ALA A 132 -6.81 -2.22 15.63
CA ALA A 132 -7.59 -3.36 15.13
C ALA A 132 -8.36 -4.09 16.24
N ARG A 133 -8.08 -3.80 17.52
CA ARG A 133 -8.66 -4.55 18.64
C ARG A 133 -10.17 -4.35 18.70
N GLY A 134 -10.91 -5.45 18.68
CA GLY A 134 -12.38 -5.44 18.74
C GLY A 134 -13.08 -5.06 17.44
N LEU A 135 -12.33 -4.72 16.38
CA LEU A 135 -12.89 -4.47 15.06
C LEU A 135 -13.02 -5.78 14.27
N THR A 136 -14.03 -5.83 13.41
CA THR A 136 -14.22 -6.93 12.44
C THR A 136 -13.64 -6.49 11.09
N PRO A 137 -12.79 -7.30 10.43
CA PRO A 137 -12.31 -6.99 9.10
C PRO A 137 -13.47 -6.81 8.11
N SER A 138 -13.38 -5.81 7.23
CA SER A 138 -14.32 -5.65 6.11
C SER A 138 -14.09 -6.71 5.03
N ALA A 139 -12.84 -7.17 4.88
CA ALA A 139 -12.47 -8.26 4.00
C ALA A 139 -11.24 -9.02 4.55
N VAL A 140 -11.12 -10.29 4.19
CA VAL A 140 -9.89 -11.07 4.39
C VAL A 140 -9.51 -11.65 3.03
N ILE A 141 -8.34 -11.25 2.51
CA ILE A 141 -7.88 -11.59 1.16
C ILE A 141 -6.41 -11.98 1.24
N GLY A 142 -6.10 -13.20 0.82
CA GLY A 142 -4.74 -13.75 0.95
C GLY A 142 -4.32 -13.81 2.42
N SER A 143 -3.11 -13.33 2.71
CA SER A 143 -2.58 -13.27 4.08
C SER A 143 -3.00 -12.00 4.85
N HIS A 144 -3.88 -11.16 4.31
CA HIS A 144 -4.24 -9.87 4.87
C HIS A 144 -5.70 -9.79 5.35
N ALA A 145 -5.91 -9.14 6.48
CA ALA A 145 -7.19 -8.68 6.97
C ALA A 145 -7.29 -7.16 6.79
N PHE A 146 -8.35 -6.70 6.11
CA PHE A 146 -8.59 -5.31 5.72
C PHE A 146 -9.70 -4.70 6.58
N PHE A 147 -9.57 -3.42 6.91
CA PHE A 147 -10.49 -2.70 7.80
C PHE A 147 -10.88 -1.34 7.21
N ALA A 148 -12.19 -1.11 7.12
CA ALA A 148 -12.81 0.15 6.74
C ALA A 148 -13.35 0.88 7.98
N GLY A 149 -13.50 2.20 7.90
CA GLY A 149 -14.10 3.00 8.98
C GLY A 149 -13.29 3.06 10.27
N VAL A 150 -11.97 2.82 10.21
CA VAL A 150 -11.08 2.94 11.37
C VAL A 150 -10.88 4.43 11.68
N GLU A 151 -11.54 4.89 12.74
CA GLU A 151 -11.34 6.21 13.32
C GLU A 151 -10.06 6.24 14.16
N ARG A 152 -9.50 7.43 14.35
CA ARG A 152 -8.26 7.65 15.11
C ARG A 152 -8.56 7.96 16.56
#